data_AF-A0A0D3CIW5-F1
#
_entry.id   AF-A0A0D3CIW5-F1
#
_cell.length_a   1.000
_cell.length_b   1.000
_cell.length_c   1.000
_cell.angle_alpha   90.00
_cell.angle_beta   90.00
_cell.angle_gamma   90.00
#
_symmetry.space_group_name_H-M   'P 1'
#
loop_
_entity.id
_entity.type
_entity.pdbx_description
1 polymer ?
#
loop_
_entity_poly.entity_id
_entity_poly.type
_entity_poly.pdbx_seq_one_letter_code
_entity_poly.pdbx_strand_id
1 'polypeptide(L)'
;MSTVTDEQKRVYETIITAVESGVGGMFFLYGFGGTGKTFLWSLLGAALRSVGMIVLNVASSGIASLLLQGGRTAHSRFGIPIAVNEYTTCNISAGSHQAELIKEASLIIWDEAPMMSKYCFETLDRTMRDILKCDKVFGGKVVVLGGDFRQILPIIVNGGRVETVLSSITSSYIWPSYIPEDLLITQCENPVEEIVKDVYGISFPNERNPKFYQGRAILRPRNMDVDTINDYMLSQLPGDEKTYLSSDSIDTSDTSKIDNMVYTQEYLNSIKVSGLPNHVLKLKIGTPIMLLRNIDPIGGLCNGTRLLVTQIAKHVIQTRLITGNNVGEKVFIPRMFVSPPEARFLRMRRRQFPIVVAFAMTINKSQGQTLQRVGLFLPKPVFSHGQLYVTVSRTVPPL
;
A
#
# COMPACT_ATOMS: atom_id res chain seq x y z
N MET A 1 -20.75 -8.51 32.12
CA MET A 1 -21.51 -7.86 31.04
C MET A 1 -20.51 -7.04 30.23
N SER A 2 -20.30 -7.34 28.96
CA SER A 2 -19.41 -6.55 28.10
C SER A 2 -20.09 -5.23 27.77
N THR A 3 -19.53 -4.13 28.27
CA THR A 3 -19.95 -2.77 27.93
C THR A 3 -19.52 -2.44 26.51
N VAL A 4 -20.44 -1.90 25.71
CA VAL A 4 -20.16 -1.39 24.36
C VAL A 4 -19.17 -0.23 24.47
N THR A 5 -18.10 -0.24 23.68
CA THR A 5 -17.14 0.88 23.64
C THR A 5 -17.71 2.06 22.83
N ASP A 6 -17.19 3.27 23.02
CA ASP A 6 -17.63 4.45 22.25
C ASP A 6 -17.42 4.27 20.73
N GLU A 7 -16.37 3.54 20.33
CA GLU A 7 -16.16 3.17 18.92
C GLU A 7 -17.24 2.21 18.40
N GLN A 8 -17.53 1.14 19.14
CA GLN A 8 -18.57 0.18 18.77
C GLN A 8 -19.96 0.84 18.75
N LYS A 9 -20.21 1.80 19.66
CA LYS A 9 -21.44 2.58 19.71
C LYS A 9 -21.59 3.46 18.47
N ARG A 10 -20.54 4.16 18.05
CA ARG A 10 -20.56 4.96 16.81
C ARG A 10 -20.83 4.10 15.58
N VAL A 11 -20.22 2.93 15.48
CA VAL A 11 -20.47 2.00 14.37
C VAL A 11 -21.91 1.49 14.41
N TYR A 12 -22.40 1.11 15.59
CA TYR A 12 -23.78 0.68 15.79
C TYR A 12 -24.78 1.75 15.33
N GLU A 13 -24.66 2.98 15.85
CA GLU A 13 -25.54 4.10 15.50
C GLU A 13 -25.51 4.39 14.00
N THR A 14 -24.32 4.45 13.39
CA THR A 14 -24.17 4.68 11.95
C THR A 14 -24.93 3.65 11.11
N ILE A 15 -24.79 2.36 11.44
CA ILE A 15 -25.45 1.28 10.67
C ILE A 15 -26.96 1.29 10.91
N ILE A 16 -27.41 1.46 12.16
CA ILE A 16 -28.85 1.51 12.48
C ILE A 16 -29.52 2.67 11.77
N THR A 17 -28.94 3.87 11.82
CA THR A 17 -29.46 5.04 11.10
C THR A 17 -29.52 4.79 9.59
N ALA A 18 -28.52 4.13 8.99
CA ALA A 18 -28.55 3.79 7.56
C ALA A 18 -29.69 2.81 7.20
N VAL A 19 -29.99 1.84 8.08
CA VAL A 19 -31.12 0.91 7.91
C VAL A 19 -32.45 1.63 8.05
N GLU A 20 -32.64 2.41 9.11
CA GLU A 20 -33.90 3.10 9.42
C GLU A 20 -34.25 4.19 8.40
N SER A 21 -33.24 4.89 7.88
CA SER A 21 -33.42 5.91 6.84
C SER A 21 -33.63 5.34 5.43
N GLY A 22 -33.39 4.04 5.21
CA GLY A 22 -33.57 3.38 3.91
C GLY A 22 -32.63 3.88 2.80
N VAL A 23 -31.56 4.61 3.14
CA VAL A 23 -30.64 5.20 2.14
C VAL A 23 -29.80 4.11 1.44
N GLY A 24 -29.64 2.96 2.09
CA GLY A 24 -28.75 1.88 1.68
C GLY A 24 -27.29 2.16 2.03
N GLY A 25 -26.38 1.26 1.64
CA GLY A 25 -24.95 1.53 1.74
C GLY A 25 -24.11 0.27 1.98
N MET A 26 -22.84 0.35 1.57
CA MET A 26 -21.85 -0.68 1.89
C MET A 26 -20.87 -0.12 2.91
N PHE A 27 -20.72 -0.81 4.02
CA PHE A 27 -19.82 -0.47 5.11
C PHE A 27 -18.78 -1.58 5.30
N PHE A 28 -17.55 -1.21 5.63
CA PHE A 28 -16.53 -2.18 6.03
C PHE A 28 -16.06 -1.91 7.46
N LEU A 29 -16.26 -2.88 8.35
CA LEU A 29 -15.75 -2.84 9.71
C LEU A 29 -14.44 -3.61 9.80
N TYR A 30 -13.36 -2.85 9.90
CA TYR A 30 -12.03 -3.41 10.17
C TYR A 30 -11.86 -3.71 11.66
N GLY A 31 -11.30 -4.88 11.98
CA GLY A 31 -10.85 -5.18 13.34
C GLY A 31 -10.13 -6.52 13.42
N PHE A 32 -9.08 -6.63 14.22
CA PHE A 32 -8.38 -7.91 14.43
C PHE A 32 -9.23 -8.92 15.21
N GLY A 33 -8.73 -10.16 15.30
CA GLY A 33 -9.32 -11.16 16.18
C GLY A 33 -9.40 -10.64 17.62
N GLY A 34 -10.55 -10.82 18.27
CA GLY A 34 -10.76 -10.40 19.66
C GLY A 34 -11.27 -8.97 19.86
N THR A 35 -11.47 -8.16 18.81
CA THR A 35 -12.00 -6.78 18.95
C THR A 35 -13.51 -6.68 19.13
N GLY A 36 -14.21 -7.80 19.27
CA GLY A 36 -15.66 -7.82 19.50
C GLY A 36 -16.54 -7.59 18.27
N LYS A 37 -16.04 -7.80 17.04
CA LYS A 37 -16.86 -7.71 15.81
C LYS A 37 -18.12 -8.59 15.89
N THR A 38 -17.97 -9.85 16.32
CA THR A 38 -19.08 -10.79 16.47
C THR A 38 -20.12 -10.30 17.50
N PHE A 39 -19.66 -9.68 18.60
CA PHE A 39 -20.55 -9.06 19.57
C PHE A 39 -21.37 -7.92 18.94
N LEU A 40 -20.75 -7.10 18.11
CA LEU A 40 -21.44 -6.04 17.38
C LEU A 40 -22.46 -6.59 16.36
N TRP A 41 -22.12 -7.68 15.65
CA TRP A 41 -23.08 -8.39 14.78
C TRP A 41 -24.30 -8.88 15.55
N SER A 42 -24.08 -9.47 16.73
CA SER A 42 -25.16 -9.89 17.62
C SER A 42 -26.02 -8.72 18.08
N LEU A 43 -25.40 -7.59 18.42
CA LEU A 43 -26.11 -6.39 18.88
C LEU A 43 -26.99 -5.79 17.76
N LEU A 44 -26.43 -5.58 16.58
CA LEU A 44 -27.18 -5.11 15.39
C LEU A 44 -28.32 -6.07 15.03
N GLY A 45 -28.02 -7.37 15.01
CA GLY A 45 -29.01 -8.41 14.74
C GLY A 45 -30.15 -8.42 15.75
N ALA A 46 -29.85 -8.33 17.04
CA ALA A 46 -30.86 -8.32 18.11
C ALA A 46 -31.75 -7.07 18.04
N ALA A 47 -31.15 -5.88 17.85
CA ALA A 47 -31.88 -4.63 17.77
C ALA A 47 -32.90 -4.63 16.62
N LEU A 48 -32.45 -4.94 15.39
CA LEU A 48 -33.32 -4.94 14.22
C LEU A 48 -34.38 -6.06 14.26
N ARG A 49 -34.01 -7.25 14.73
CA ARG A 49 -34.98 -8.35 14.86
C ARG A 49 -36.04 -8.07 15.93
N SER A 50 -35.72 -7.30 16.97
CA SER A 50 -36.69 -6.95 18.01
C SER A 50 -37.85 -6.10 17.48
N VAL A 51 -37.63 -5.38 16.38
CA VAL A 51 -38.66 -4.57 15.69
C VAL A 51 -39.20 -5.27 14.42
N GLY A 52 -38.97 -6.57 14.28
CA GLY A 52 -39.51 -7.38 13.19
C GLY A 52 -38.74 -7.31 11.87
N MET A 53 -37.59 -6.62 11.83
CA MET A 53 -36.77 -6.55 10.61
C MET A 53 -35.94 -7.82 10.38
N ILE A 54 -35.65 -8.09 9.11
CA ILE A 54 -34.89 -9.27 8.70
C ILE A 54 -33.41 -8.93 8.54
N VAL A 55 -32.57 -9.64 9.29
CA VAL A 55 -31.10 -9.55 9.21
C VAL A 55 -30.52 -10.87 8.69
N LEU A 56 -29.83 -10.79 7.54
CA LEU A 56 -29.14 -11.93 6.93
C LEU A 56 -27.68 -11.96 7.35
N ASN A 57 -27.35 -12.89 8.24
CA ASN A 57 -25.97 -13.13 8.66
C ASN A 57 -25.32 -14.16 7.74
N VAL A 58 -24.20 -13.78 7.13
CA VAL A 58 -23.37 -14.68 6.32
C VAL A 58 -21.90 -14.59 6.70
N ALA A 59 -21.14 -15.61 6.37
CA ALA A 59 -19.69 -15.59 6.46
C ALA A 59 -19.04 -16.20 5.21
N SER A 60 -17.77 -15.89 4.99
CA SER A 60 -16.98 -16.44 3.88
C SER A 60 -16.64 -17.93 4.05
N SER A 61 -16.54 -18.42 5.29
CA SER A 61 -16.24 -19.83 5.60
C SER A 61 -17.35 -20.50 6.41
N GLY A 62 -17.45 -21.84 6.30
CA GLY A 62 -18.42 -22.62 7.06
C GLY A 62 -18.25 -22.46 8.57
N ILE A 63 -17.00 -22.53 9.05
CA ILE A 63 -16.68 -22.43 10.49
C ILE A 63 -17.06 -21.05 11.03
N ALA A 64 -16.73 -19.97 10.30
CA ALA A 64 -17.09 -18.61 10.72
C ALA A 64 -18.62 -18.41 10.76
N SER A 65 -19.37 -19.03 9.85
CA SER A 65 -20.83 -18.90 9.83
C SER A 65 -21.52 -19.47 11.08
N LEU A 66 -20.91 -20.46 11.75
CA LEU A 66 -21.43 -21.06 12.98
C LEU A 66 -21.39 -20.09 14.17
N LEU A 67 -20.54 -19.05 14.10
CA LEU A 67 -20.42 -18.03 15.13
C LEU A 67 -21.50 -16.94 15.02
N LEU A 68 -22.26 -16.92 13.92
CA LEU A 68 -23.31 -15.96 13.67
C LEU A 68 -24.68 -16.58 13.92
N GLN A 69 -25.58 -15.85 14.60
CA GLN A 69 -26.94 -16.32 14.83
C GLN A 69 -27.69 -16.49 13.50
N GLY A 70 -28.12 -17.73 13.20
CA GLY A 70 -28.75 -18.08 11.93
C GLY A 70 -27.80 -18.00 10.72
N GLY A 71 -26.49 -17.99 10.99
CA GLY A 71 -25.44 -17.81 9.99
C GLY A 71 -25.43 -18.92 8.96
N ARG A 72 -25.10 -18.54 7.72
CA ARG A 72 -24.81 -19.45 6.62
C ARG A 72 -23.58 -18.98 5.87
N THR A 73 -22.95 -19.86 5.09
CA THR A 73 -21.95 -19.36 4.13
C THR A 73 -22.63 -18.49 3.08
N ALA A 74 -21.93 -17.48 2.58
CA ALA A 74 -22.49 -16.62 1.53
C ALA A 74 -22.86 -17.41 0.26
N HIS A 75 -22.04 -18.40 -0.11
CA HIS A 75 -22.34 -19.32 -1.22
C HIS A 75 -23.71 -20.00 -1.05
N SER A 76 -24.02 -20.51 0.15
CA SER A 76 -25.30 -21.17 0.41
C SER A 76 -26.46 -20.20 0.61
N ARG A 77 -26.24 -19.04 1.24
CA ARG A 77 -27.30 -18.03 1.46
C ARG A 77 -27.74 -17.35 0.18
N PHE A 78 -26.82 -17.14 -0.76
CA PHE A 78 -27.05 -16.36 -1.97
C PHE A 78 -26.91 -17.19 -3.25
N GLY A 79 -26.66 -18.50 -3.17
CA GLY A 79 -26.48 -19.33 -4.37
C GLY A 79 -25.31 -18.86 -5.25
N ILE A 80 -24.25 -18.31 -4.66
CA ILE A 80 -23.06 -17.87 -5.40
C ILE A 80 -22.35 -19.12 -5.94
N PRO A 81 -22.10 -19.24 -7.26
CA PRO A 81 -21.33 -20.35 -7.81
C PRO A 81 -19.92 -20.43 -7.22
N ILE A 82 -19.33 -21.62 -7.15
CA ILE A 82 -17.95 -21.79 -6.66
C ILE A 82 -16.94 -21.17 -7.64
N ALA A 83 -17.17 -21.35 -8.94
CA ALA A 83 -16.40 -20.73 -9.99
C ALA A 83 -17.09 -19.44 -10.44
N VAL A 84 -16.51 -18.29 -10.10
CA VAL A 84 -17.03 -16.95 -10.41
C VAL A 84 -16.06 -16.17 -11.28
N ASN A 85 -16.61 -15.33 -12.14
CA ASN A 85 -15.92 -14.36 -12.97
C ASN A 85 -16.71 -13.04 -13.03
N GLU A 86 -16.19 -12.08 -13.80
CA GLU A 86 -16.76 -10.73 -13.97
C GLU A 86 -18.22 -10.73 -14.45
N TYR A 87 -18.65 -11.79 -15.16
CA TYR A 87 -19.97 -11.90 -15.77
C TYR A 87 -20.94 -12.80 -14.99
N THR A 88 -20.50 -13.57 -13.98
CA THR A 88 -21.27 -14.63 -13.28
C THR A 88 -22.72 -14.28 -12.88
N THR A 89 -23.13 -13.90 -11.67
CA THR A 89 -24.54 -13.91 -11.16
C THR A 89 -24.87 -15.15 -10.34
N CYS A 90 -25.67 -14.94 -9.31
CA CYS A 90 -26.10 -15.96 -8.36
C CYS A 90 -27.15 -16.86 -8.99
N ASN A 91 -27.20 -18.12 -8.53
CA ASN A 91 -28.24 -19.08 -8.90
C ASN A 91 -29.55 -18.77 -8.14
N ILE A 92 -30.11 -17.58 -8.36
CA ILE A 92 -31.37 -17.12 -7.77
C ILE A 92 -32.29 -16.67 -8.91
N SER A 93 -33.42 -17.35 -9.08
CA SER A 93 -34.46 -16.94 -10.03
C SER A 93 -35.33 -15.84 -9.44
N ALA A 94 -35.78 -14.90 -10.29
CA ALA A 94 -36.79 -13.92 -9.93
C ALA A 94 -38.08 -14.62 -9.45
N GLY A 95 -38.63 -14.18 -8.32
CA GLY A 95 -39.81 -14.79 -7.69
C GLY A 95 -39.53 -16.06 -6.86
N SER A 96 -38.28 -16.49 -6.73
CA SER A 96 -37.92 -17.54 -5.77
C SER A 96 -38.06 -17.05 -4.32
N HIS A 97 -38.29 -17.97 -3.38
CA HIS A 97 -38.32 -17.66 -1.94
C HIS A 97 -37.04 -16.93 -1.46
N GLN A 98 -35.90 -17.23 -2.09
CA GLN A 98 -34.63 -16.61 -1.76
C GLN A 98 -34.55 -15.16 -2.28
N ALA A 99 -35.11 -14.89 -3.46
CA ALA A 99 -35.24 -13.53 -3.98
C ALA A 99 -36.19 -12.69 -3.10
N GLU A 100 -37.32 -13.26 -2.68
CA GLU A 100 -38.24 -12.58 -1.74
C GLU A 100 -37.57 -12.32 -0.39
N LEU A 101 -36.80 -13.27 0.14
CA LEU A 101 -36.04 -13.04 1.36
C LEU A 101 -35.03 -11.89 1.22
N ILE A 102 -34.38 -11.75 0.07
CA ILE A 102 -33.46 -10.63 -0.21
C ILE A 102 -34.21 -9.30 -0.28
N LYS A 103 -35.41 -9.28 -0.88
CA LYS A 103 -36.27 -8.09 -0.95
C LYS A 103 -36.69 -7.63 0.45
N GLU A 104 -37.05 -8.55 1.33
CA GLU A 104 -37.49 -8.24 2.70
C GLU A 104 -36.32 -7.97 3.68
N ALA A 105 -35.11 -8.40 3.35
CA ALA A 105 -33.94 -8.16 4.19
C ALA A 105 -33.63 -6.66 4.35
N SER A 106 -33.49 -6.22 5.60
CA SER A 106 -33.14 -4.83 5.94
C SER A 106 -31.62 -4.64 6.08
N LEU A 107 -30.92 -5.68 6.53
CA LEU A 107 -29.47 -5.67 6.74
C LEU A 107 -28.85 -7.01 6.32
N ILE A 108 -27.72 -6.95 5.63
CA ILE A 108 -26.86 -8.10 5.35
C ILE A 108 -25.53 -7.88 6.08
N ILE A 109 -25.16 -8.82 6.95
CA ILE A 109 -23.86 -8.85 7.62
C ILE A 109 -23.02 -9.95 6.99
N TRP A 110 -21.82 -9.63 6.56
CA TRP A 110 -20.88 -10.56 5.95
C TRP A 110 -19.56 -10.59 6.71
N ASP A 111 -19.35 -11.63 7.51
CA ASP A 111 -18.12 -11.80 8.30
C ASP A 111 -17.01 -12.53 7.51
N GLU A 112 -15.77 -12.22 7.86
CA GLU A 112 -14.57 -12.68 7.17
C GLU A 112 -14.54 -12.37 5.66
N ALA A 113 -15.06 -11.20 5.28
CA ALA A 113 -15.14 -10.77 3.88
C ALA A 113 -13.77 -10.81 3.14
N PRO A 114 -12.62 -10.41 3.74
CA PRO A 114 -11.33 -10.45 3.04
C PRO A 114 -10.88 -11.83 2.54
N MET A 115 -11.42 -12.92 3.08
CA MET A 115 -11.05 -14.28 2.67
C MET A 115 -11.58 -14.66 1.28
N MET A 116 -12.48 -13.86 0.71
CA MET A 116 -13.22 -14.24 -0.49
C MET A 116 -12.92 -13.33 -1.68
N SER A 117 -12.94 -13.91 -2.89
CA SER A 117 -12.68 -13.18 -4.13
C SER A 117 -13.70 -12.06 -4.35
N LYS A 118 -13.25 -10.93 -4.90
CA LYS A 118 -14.07 -9.79 -5.32
C LYS A 118 -15.23 -10.22 -6.21
N TYR A 119 -15.01 -11.22 -7.07
CA TYR A 119 -16.02 -11.71 -8.00
C TYR A 119 -17.23 -12.30 -7.29
N CYS A 120 -17.11 -12.79 -6.06
CA CYS A 120 -18.25 -13.26 -5.27
C CYS A 120 -19.13 -12.07 -4.81
N PHE A 121 -18.52 -10.97 -4.40
CA PHE A 121 -19.24 -9.74 -4.02
C PHE A 121 -19.90 -9.09 -5.24
N GLU A 122 -19.18 -9.00 -6.37
CA GLU A 122 -19.68 -8.47 -7.64
C GLU A 122 -20.79 -9.32 -8.25
N THR A 123 -20.71 -10.64 -8.05
CA THR A 123 -21.77 -11.59 -8.43
C THR A 123 -23.04 -11.34 -7.62
N LEU A 124 -22.92 -11.14 -6.31
CA LEU A 124 -24.06 -10.82 -5.46
C LEU A 124 -24.64 -9.45 -5.83
N ASP A 125 -23.81 -8.43 -5.99
CA ASP A 125 -24.26 -7.07 -6.36
C ASP A 125 -25.08 -7.09 -7.65
N ARG A 126 -24.54 -7.66 -8.74
CA ARG A 126 -25.26 -7.75 -10.02
C ARG A 126 -26.62 -8.45 -9.89
N THR A 127 -26.66 -9.53 -9.13
CA THR A 127 -27.91 -10.28 -8.90
C THR A 127 -28.91 -9.46 -8.08
N MET A 128 -28.44 -8.75 -7.04
CA MET A 128 -29.30 -7.91 -6.21
C MET A 128 -29.83 -6.71 -6.99
N ARG A 129 -29.03 -6.06 -7.84
CA ARG A 129 -29.50 -4.98 -8.72
C ARG A 129 -30.60 -5.45 -9.65
N ASP A 130 -30.49 -6.66 -10.18
CA ASP A 130 -31.52 -7.24 -11.04
C ASP A 130 -32.80 -7.63 -10.26
N ILE A 131 -32.67 -8.26 -9.09
CA ILE A 131 -33.82 -8.67 -8.25
C ILE A 131 -34.58 -7.45 -7.70
N LEU A 132 -33.84 -6.42 -7.28
CA LEU A 132 -34.37 -5.21 -6.63
C LEU A 132 -34.68 -4.08 -7.62
N LYS A 133 -34.28 -4.22 -8.90
CA LYS A 133 -34.43 -3.21 -9.95
C LYS A 133 -33.89 -1.84 -9.51
N CYS A 134 -32.69 -1.84 -8.92
CA CYS A 134 -32.02 -0.66 -8.39
C CYS A 134 -30.53 -0.69 -8.75
N ASP A 135 -30.03 0.39 -9.37
CA ASP A 135 -28.64 0.46 -9.84
C ASP A 135 -27.62 0.78 -8.74
N LYS A 136 -28.07 1.07 -7.51
CA LYS A 136 -27.19 1.25 -6.36
C LYS A 136 -26.48 -0.06 -6.02
N VAL A 137 -25.30 0.06 -5.42
CA VAL A 137 -24.55 -1.10 -4.89
C VAL A 137 -25.45 -1.94 -3.97
N PHE A 138 -25.41 -3.26 -4.16
CA PHE A 138 -26.27 -4.28 -3.58
C PHE A 138 -27.77 -3.97 -3.70
N GLY A 139 -28.18 -3.37 -4.82
CA GLY A 139 -29.56 -2.94 -5.06
C GLY A 139 -30.12 -1.99 -4.00
N GLY A 140 -29.24 -1.18 -3.39
CA GLY A 140 -29.61 -0.20 -2.37
C GLY A 140 -29.83 -0.77 -0.96
N LYS A 141 -29.49 -2.05 -0.71
CA LYS A 141 -29.52 -2.61 0.64
C LYS A 141 -28.37 -2.10 1.51
N VAL A 142 -28.55 -2.18 2.82
CA VAL A 142 -27.45 -1.98 3.77
C VAL A 142 -26.68 -3.29 3.91
N VAL A 143 -25.39 -3.24 3.54
CA VAL A 143 -24.47 -4.37 3.62
C VAL A 143 -23.27 -3.99 4.47
N VAL A 144 -22.98 -4.77 5.49
CA VAL A 144 -21.84 -4.56 6.37
C VAL A 144 -20.88 -5.73 6.23
N LEU A 145 -19.68 -5.42 5.78
CA LEU A 145 -18.58 -6.37 5.59
C LEU A 145 -17.65 -6.29 6.80
N GLY A 146 -17.32 -7.44 7.38
CA GLY A 146 -16.44 -7.56 8.52
C GLY A 146 -15.18 -8.34 8.18
N GLY A 147 -14.04 -7.95 8.77
CA GLY A 147 -12.85 -8.79 8.73
C GLY A 147 -11.55 -8.07 9.06
N ASP A 148 -10.45 -8.80 8.88
CA ASP A 148 -9.09 -8.28 9.02
C ASP A 148 -8.27 -8.62 7.78
N PHE A 149 -7.83 -7.61 7.03
CA PHE A 149 -6.94 -7.79 5.87
C PHE A 149 -5.55 -8.33 6.22
N ARG A 150 -5.19 -8.40 7.52
CA ARG A 150 -3.98 -9.11 7.98
C ARG A 150 -4.15 -10.62 8.04
N GLN A 151 -5.37 -11.11 7.95
CA GLN A 151 -5.66 -12.55 7.89
C GLN A 151 -5.52 -13.07 6.46
N ILE A 152 -6.01 -14.30 6.23
CA ILE A 152 -5.86 -15.01 4.97
C ILE A 152 -6.65 -14.27 3.87
N LEU A 153 -5.93 -13.83 2.83
CA LEU A 153 -6.50 -13.27 1.59
C LEU A 153 -7.10 -14.38 0.71
N PRO A 154 -7.85 -14.05 -0.36
CA PRO A 154 -8.48 -15.06 -1.20
C PRO A 154 -7.44 -15.99 -1.83
N ILE A 155 -7.61 -17.30 -1.63
CA ILE A 155 -6.69 -18.30 -2.17
C ILE A 155 -6.99 -18.50 -3.64
N ILE A 156 -6.02 -18.17 -4.51
CA ILE A 156 -6.07 -18.44 -5.95
C ILE A 156 -5.17 -19.64 -6.25
N VAL A 157 -5.77 -20.76 -6.69
CA VAL A 157 -5.03 -21.97 -7.03
C VAL A 157 -4.04 -21.65 -8.16
N ASN A 158 -2.75 -21.95 -7.94
CA ASN A 158 -1.64 -21.60 -8.83
C ASN A 158 -1.44 -20.09 -9.10
N GLY A 159 -2.12 -19.22 -8.34
CA GLY A 159 -1.97 -17.77 -8.44
C GLY A 159 -0.78 -17.26 -7.65
N GLY A 160 -0.10 -16.25 -8.18
CA GLY A 160 0.92 -15.51 -7.46
C GLY A 160 0.31 -14.46 -6.52
N ARG A 161 1.21 -13.65 -5.94
CA ARG A 161 0.81 -12.55 -5.05
C ARG A 161 -0.03 -11.49 -5.77
N VAL A 162 0.22 -11.28 -7.07
CA VAL A 162 -0.49 -10.28 -7.86
C VAL A 162 -1.94 -10.71 -8.07
N GLU A 163 -2.16 -11.96 -8.45
CA GLU A 163 -3.48 -12.54 -8.68
C GLU A 163 -4.32 -12.56 -7.40
N THR A 164 -3.72 -12.92 -6.26
CA THR A 164 -4.35 -12.88 -4.93
C THR A 164 -4.82 -11.48 -4.55
N VAL A 165 -4.06 -10.47 -4.95
CA VAL A 165 -4.33 -9.07 -4.63
C VAL A 165 -5.40 -8.51 -5.58
N LEU A 166 -5.33 -8.82 -6.87
CA LEU A 166 -6.36 -8.44 -7.86
C LEU A 166 -7.72 -9.12 -7.63
N SER A 167 -7.73 -10.27 -6.95
CA SER A 167 -8.94 -10.94 -6.51
C SER A 167 -9.46 -10.41 -5.17
N SER A 168 -8.76 -9.50 -4.49
CA SER A 168 -9.25 -8.93 -3.23
C SER A 168 -10.41 -7.96 -3.45
N ILE A 169 -11.31 -7.86 -2.47
CA ILE A 169 -12.46 -6.95 -2.51
C ILE A 169 -12.05 -5.48 -2.72
N THR A 170 -10.87 -5.07 -2.25
CA THR A 170 -10.32 -3.72 -2.45
C THR A 170 -10.03 -3.38 -3.92
N SER A 171 -9.97 -4.38 -4.80
CA SER A 171 -9.87 -4.24 -6.27
C SER A 171 -11.24 -4.27 -6.97
N SER A 172 -12.34 -4.30 -6.23
CA SER A 172 -13.70 -4.29 -6.77
C SER A 172 -14.20 -2.87 -7.02
N TYR A 173 -15.06 -2.69 -8.02
CA TYR A 173 -15.80 -1.44 -8.21
C TYR A 173 -16.78 -1.14 -7.06
N ILE A 174 -17.13 -2.15 -6.27
CA ILE A 174 -17.99 -2.03 -5.08
C ILE A 174 -17.24 -1.29 -3.95
N TRP A 175 -15.91 -1.40 -3.92
CA TRP A 175 -15.10 -0.79 -2.88
C TRP A 175 -14.98 0.72 -3.13
N PRO A 176 -15.47 1.59 -2.23
CA PRO A 176 -15.35 3.01 -2.40
C PRO A 176 -13.86 3.38 -2.40
N SER A 177 -13.43 4.08 -3.45
CA SER A 177 -12.12 4.73 -3.49
C SER A 177 -12.15 6.00 -2.65
N TYR A 178 -12.46 5.88 -1.35
CA TYR A 178 -12.44 7.01 -0.42
C TYR A 178 -11.18 6.94 0.42
N ILE A 179 -10.30 7.92 0.24
CA ILE A 179 -9.24 8.21 1.19
C ILE A 179 -9.85 9.20 2.19
N PRO A 180 -9.92 8.86 3.49
CA PRO A 180 -10.38 9.78 4.53
C PRO A 180 -9.80 11.19 4.39
N GLU A 181 -10.64 12.23 4.57
CA GLU A 181 -10.22 13.63 4.40
C GLU A 181 -9.06 14.05 5.30
N ASP A 182 -8.93 13.44 6.48
CA ASP A 182 -7.80 13.61 7.41
C ASP A 182 -6.47 13.05 6.89
N LEU A 183 -6.51 12.19 5.87
CA LEU A 183 -5.34 11.69 5.15
C LEU A 183 -5.03 12.48 3.87
N LEU A 184 -5.86 13.48 3.54
CA LEU A 184 -5.71 14.32 2.35
C LEU A 184 -5.15 15.70 2.71
N ILE A 185 -4.16 16.15 1.94
CA ILE A 185 -3.73 17.56 1.94
C ILE A 185 -4.67 18.29 0.97
N THR A 186 -5.71 18.94 1.49
CA THR A 186 -6.82 19.51 0.71
C THR A 186 -6.57 20.92 0.18
N GLN A 187 -5.60 21.65 0.74
CA GLN A 187 -5.18 22.97 0.27
C GLN A 187 -3.75 22.89 -0.26
N CYS A 188 -3.57 22.93 -1.59
CA CYS A 188 -2.23 22.99 -2.18
C CYS A 188 -2.17 23.87 -3.43
N GLU A 189 -1.30 24.89 -3.42
CA GLU A 189 -0.84 25.56 -4.64
C GLU A 189 0.34 24.78 -5.26
N ASN A 190 1.27 24.31 -4.41
CA ASN A 190 2.38 23.45 -4.79
C ASN A 190 2.34 22.11 -4.00
N PRO A 191 1.89 21.02 -4.62
CA PRO A 191 1.77 19.72 -3.96
C PRO A 191 3.08 19.16 -3.38
N VAL A 192 4.23 19.48 -4.00
CA VAL A 192 5.55 18.98 -3.55
C VAL A 192 5.99 19.70 -2.29
N GLU A 193 5.79 21.01 -2.24
CA GLU A 193 6.15 21.82 -1.07
C GLU A 193 5.31 21.45 0.15
N GLU A 194 4.00 21.31 -0.02
CA GLU A 194 3.11 20.98 1.10
C GLU A 194 3.36 19.59 1.66
N ILE A 195 3.58 18.57 0.82
CA ILE A 195 3.89 17.23 1.36
C ILE A 195 5.25 17.19 2.05
N VAL A 196 6.22 17.99 1.59
CA VAL A 196 7.52 18.13 2.26
C VAL A 196 7.33 18.79 3.62
N LYS A 197 6.58 19.89 3.68
CA LYS A 197 6.27 20.62 4.89
C LYS A 197 5.51 19.76 5.88
N ASP A 198 4.58 18.92 5.44
CA ASP A 198 3.90 17.99 6.33
C ASP A 198 4.88 16.93 6.85
N VAL A 199 5.55 16.16 5.98
CA VAL A 199 6.37 15.03 6.42
C VAL A 199 7.60 15.46 7.22
N TYR A 200 8.29 16.49 6.75
CA TYR A 200 9.59 16.91 7.26
C TYR A 200 9.53 18.24 8.03
N GLY A 201 8.48 19.05 7.90
CA GLY A 201 8.44 20.36 8.56
C GLY A 201 9.39 21.38 7.92
N ILE A 202 9.22 22.65 8.29
CA ILE A 202 9.96 23.79 7.71
C ILE A 202 11.43 23.81 8.15
N SER A 203 11.75 23.14 9.27
CA SER A 203 13.09 23.12 9.86
C SER A 203 14.04 22.09 9.23
N PHE A 204 13.55 21.21 8.35
CA PHE A 204 14.35 20.12 7.78
C PHE A 204 15.68 20.55 7.13
N PRO A 205 15.82 21.76 6.51
CA PRO A 205 17.08 22.14 5.87
C PRO A 205 18.26 22.23 6.84
N ASN A 206 17.98 22.55 8.10
CA ASN A 206 18.97 22.72 9.15
C ASN A 206 19.10 21.50 10.06
N GLU A 207 18.28 20.47 9.85
CA GLU A 207 18.30 19.27 10.68
C GLU A 207 19.48 18.36 10.34
N ARG A 208 20.15 17.86 11.38
CA ARG A 208 21.38 17.05 11.28
C ARG A 208 21.33 15.78 12.14
N ASN A 209 20.22 15.54 12.84
CA ASN A 209 19.98 14.37 13.66
C ASN A 209 19.50 13.19 12.80
N PRO A 210 20.23 12.06 12.75
CA PRO A 210 19.79 10.88 12.01
C PRO A 210 18.42 10.35 12.46
N LYS A 211 18.07 10.47 13.74
CA LYS A 211 16.77 10.01 14.29
C LYS A 211 15.59 10.76 13.68
N PHE A 212 15.78 12.03 13.31
CA PHE A 212 14.72 12.80 12.65
C PHE A 212 14.32 12.16 11.30
N TYR A 213 15.30 11.72 10.51
CA TYR A 213 15.04 11.10 9.21
C TYR A 213 14.66 9.62 9.31
N GLN A 214 14.97 8.95 10.42
CA GLN A 214 14.70 7.52 10.63
C GLN A 214 13.23 7.16 10.42
N GLY A 215 12.33 7.89 11.07
CA GLY A 215 10.90 7.65 10.99
C GLY A 215 10.19 8.37 9.84
N ARG A 216 10.91 9.06 8.94
CA ARG A 216 10.31 9.94 7.92
C ARG A 216 10.68 9.53 6.50
N ALA A 217 9.69 9.48 5.62
CA ALA A 217 9.90 9.29 4.18
C ALA A 217 8.70 9.80 3.38
N ILE A 218 8.97 10.29 2.16
CA ILE A 218 7.93 10.47 1.14
C ILE A 218 7.96 9.26 0.20
N LEU A 219 6.81 8.64 -0.05
CA LEU A 219 6.67 7.47 -0.89
C LEU A 219 6.03 7.80 -2.22
N ARG A 220 6.60 7.21 -3.27
CA ARG A 220 6.16 7.34 -4.67
C ARG A 220 5.97 5.96 -5.31
N PRO A 221 5.08 5.81 -6.30
CA PRO A 221 4.93 4.55 -7.01
C PRO A 221 6.15 4.25 -7.90
N ARG A 222 6.62 5.23 -8.69
CA ARG A 222 7.66 5.04 -9.74
C ARG A 222 8.98 5.73 -9.39
N ASN A 223 10.10 5.21 -9.90
CA ASN A 223 11.44 5.77 -9.67
C ASN A 223 11.61 7.17 -10.30
N MET A 224 11.08 7.42 -11.50
CA MET A 224 11.24 8.73 -12.17
C MET A 224 10.66 9.88 -11.35
N ASP A 225 9.60 9.58 -10.61
CA ASP A 225 8.90 10.54 -9.76
C ASP A 225 9.70 10.81 -8.45
N VAL A 226 10.45 9.83 -7.95
CA VAL A 226 11.28 10.01 -6.73
C VAL A 226 12.32 11.12 -6.92
N ASP A 227 12.94 11.18 -8.10
CA ASP A 227 13.98 12.17 -8.40
C ASP A 227 13.47 13.61 -8.22
N THR A 228 12.26 13.94 -8.67
CA THR A 228 11.70 15.30 -8.56
C THR A 228 11.61 15.80 -7.11
N ILE A 229 11.18 14.95 -6.17
CA ILE A 229 11.06 15.35 -4.75
C ILE A 229 12.45 15.44 -4.12
N ASN A 230 13.33 14.49 -4.44
CA ASN A 230 14.70 14.51 -3.94
C ASN A 230 15.47 15.75 -4.42
N ASP A 231 15.31 16.14 -5.69
CA ASP A 231 15.94 17.33 -6.26
C ASP A 231 15.39 18.62 -5.63
N TYR A 232 14.07 18.70 -5.42
CA TYR A 232 13.45 19.80 -4.68
C TYR A 232 13.99 19.88 -3.24
N MET A 233 14.01 18.76 -2.52
CA MET A 233 14.53 18.72 -1.14
C MET A 233 16.02 19.11 -1.07
N LEU A 234 16.81 18.69 -2.05
CA LEU A 234 18.23 18.99 -2.13
C LEU A 234 18.49 20.48 -2.41
N SER A 235 17.66 21.13 -3.23
CA SER A 235 17.81 22.56 -3.53
C SER A 235 17.58 23.43 -2.30
N GLN A 236 16.70 22.99 -1.38
CA GLN A 236 16.40 23.68 -0.12
C GLN A 236 17.49 23.52 0.95
N LEU A 237 18.38 22.53 0.84
CA LEU A 237 19.47 22.37 1.81
C LEU A 237 20.50 23.53 1.70
N PRO A 238 20.98 24.07 2.82
CA PRO A 238 22.05 25.06 2.82
C PRO A 238 23.40 24.42 2.46
N GLY A 239 24.34 25.26 2.00
CA GLY A 239 25.71 24.87 1.67
C GLY A 239 25.91 24.44 0.20
N ASP A 240 27.17 24.20 -0.12
CA ASP A 240 27.62 23.97 -1.50
C ASP A 240 27.20 22.60 -2.03
N GLU A 241 26.62 22.59 -3.23
CA GLU A 241 26.31 21.36 -3.96
C GLU A 241 27.59 20.76 -4.55
N LYS A 242 27.83 19.48 -4.26
CA LYS A 242 28.88 18.70 -4.92
C LYS A 242 28.27 17.75 -5.94
N THR A 243 28.74 17.89 -7.18
CA THR A 243 28.38 16.99 -8.28
C THR A 243 29.47 15.95 -8.51
N TYR A 244 29.06 14.69 -8.56
CA TYR A 244 29.90 13.52 -8.84
C TYR A 244 29.45 12.86 -10.13
N LEU A 245 30.33 12.87 -11.13
CA LEU A 245 30.13 12.13 -12.37
C LEU A 245 30.64 10.70 -12.22
N SER A 246 29.95 9.76 -12.86
CA SER A 246 30.38 8.37 -12.95
C SER A 246 31.43 8.19 -14.03
N SER A 247 32.14 7.06 -13.98
CA SER A 247 33.01 6.59 -15.06
C SER A 247 32.53 5.22 -15.49
N ASP A 248 32.11 5.11 -16.74
CA ASP A 248 31.45 3.91 -17.26
C ASP A 248 32.41 3.16 -18.20
N SER A 249 32.38 1.83 -18.14
CA SER A 249 33.20 0.94 -18.96
C SER A 249 32.38 -0.25 -19.45
N ILE A 250 32.62 -0.71 -20.67
CA ILE A 250 31.98 -1.91 -21.22
C ILE A 250 32.81 -3.14 -20.82
N ASP A 251 32.15 -4.24 -20.45
CA ASP A 251 32.81 -5.50 -20.10
C ASP A 251 33.09 -6.31 -21.39
N THR A 252 34.36 -6.45 -21.78
CA THR A 252 34.80 -7.04 -23.07
C THR A 252 35.21 -8.52 -22.97
N SER A 253 34.85 -9.22 -21.89
CA SER A 253 35.41 -10.54 -21.56
C SER A 253 34.92 -11.74 -22.39
N ASP A 254 34.02 -11.57 -23.36
CA ASP A 254 33.62 -12.63 -24.31
C ASP A 254 33.93 -12.16 -25.75
N THR A 255 34.96 -12.75 -26.35
CA THR A 255 35.34 -12.54 -27.75
C THR A 255 34.53 -13.40 -28.73
N SER A 256 33.56 -14.19 -28.27
CA SER A 256 32.78 -15.10 -29.11
C SER A 256 31.34 -14.62 -29.28
N LYS A 257 31.07 -14.04 -30.46
CA LYS A 257 29.79 -13.60 -31.06
C LYS A 257 29.62 -12.07 -31.11
N ILE A 258 30.10 -11.53 -32.23
CA ILE A 258 29.51 -10.46 -33.06
C ILE A 258 28.30 -9.78 -32.42
N ASP A 259 28.53 -8.63 -31.80
CA ASP A 259 28.02 -7.36 -32.34
C ASP A 259 28.85 -6.21 -31.76
N ASN A 260 29.40 -5.39 -32.64
CA ASN A 260 29.96 -4.09 -32.32
C ASN A 260 28.82 -3.15 -31.88
N MET A 261 28.14 -3.45 -30.77
CA MET A 261 27.28 -2.47 -30.11
C MET A 261 28.18 -1.42 -29.46
N VAL A 262 28.58 -0.44 -30.27
CA VAL A 262 29.19 0.80 -29.77
C VAL A 262 28.07 1.59 -29.12
N TYR A 263 27.83 1.33 -27.84
CA TYR A 263 26.98 2.20 -27.03
C TYR A 263 27.63 3.59 -26.98
N THR A 264 26.91 4.64 -27.36
CA THR A 264 27.40 6.00 -27.22
C THR A 264 27.56 6.35 -25.74
N GLN A 265 28.48 7.24 -25.42
CA GLN A 265 28.69 7.68 -24.04
C GLN A 265 27.42 8.34 -23.49
N GLU A 266 26.68 9.08 -24.32
CA GLU A 266 25.40 9.69 -23.98
C GLU A 266 24.35 8.63 -23.60
N TYR A 267 24.28 7.54 -24.37
CA TYR A 267 23.39 6.43 -24.06
C TYR A 267 23.75 5.84 -22.70
N LEU A 268 25.01 5.48 -22.46
CA LEU A 268 25.45 4.92 -21.17
C LEU A 268 25.13 5.86 -20.00
N ASN A 269 25.41 7.15 -20.15
CA ASN A 269 25.13 8.17 -19.13
C ASN A 269 23.63 8.33 -18.83
N SER A 270 22.76 8.05 -19.81
CA SER A 270 21.29 8.14 -19.65
C SER A 270 20.66 6.95 -18.91
N ILE A 271 21.40 5.84 -18.74
CA ILE A 271 20.87 4.60 -18.16
C ILE A 271 20.55 4.77 -16.68
N LYS A 272 19.25 4.63 -16.36
CA LYS A 272 18.69 4.59 -15.01
C LYS A 272 18.03 3.23 -14.76
N VAL A 273 18.73 2.34 -14.05
CA VAL A 273 18.27 0.97 -13.75
C VAL A 273 18.34 0.72 -12.24
N SER A 274 17.39 -0.05 -11.71
CA SER A 274 17.38 -0.41 -10.29
C SER A 274 18.68 -1.08 -9.87
N GLY A 275 19.28 -0.63 -8.77
CA GLY A 275 20.55 -1.17 -8.24
C GLY A 275 21.82 -0.67 -8.97
N LEU A 276 21.67 0.19 -9.98
CA LEU A 276 22.77 0.93 -10.61
C LEU A 276 22.72 2.40 -10.17
N PRO A 277 23.82 2.99 -9.68
CA PRO A 277 23.88 4.42 -9.38
C PRO A 277 23.66 5.28 -10.63
N ASN A 278 23.07 6.47 -10.47
CA ASN A 278 22.94 7.44 -11.56
C ASN A 278 24.32 7.96 -12.01
N HIS A 279 24.43 8.33 -13.29
CA HIS A 279 25.66 8.93 -13.83
C HIS A 279 26.02 10.22 -13.07
N VAL A 280 25.03 11.10 -12.91
CA VAL A 280 25.16 12.34 -12.14
C VAL A 280 24.60 12.12 -10.74
N LEU A 281 25.43 12.34 -9.72
CA LEU A 281 25.03 12.33 -8.32
C LEU A 281 25.33 13.70 -7.70
N LYS A 282 24.28 14.40 -7.26
CA LYS A 282 24.36 15.68 -6.56
C LYS A 282 24.15 15.48 -5.07
N LEU A 283 24.97 16.09 -4.23
CA LEU A 283 24.91 15.96 -2.78
C LEU A 283 25.26 17.27 -2.07
N LYS A 284 24.66 17.47 -0.89
CA LYS A 284 25.03 18.51 0.08
C LYS A 284 25.23 17.87 1.46
N ILE A 285 25.86 18.58 2.38
CA ILE A 285 25.94 18.13 3.77
C ILE A 285 24.52 18.13 4.37
N GLY A 286 24.16 17.07 5.09
CA GLY A 286 22.82 16.88 5.65
C GLY A 286 21.86 16.13 4.73
N THR A 287 22.27 15.71 3.52
CA THR A 287 21.43 14.89 2.63
C THR A 287 21.27 13.47 3.17
N PRO A 288 20.04 12.97 3.38
CA PRO A 288 19.77 11.54 3.56
C PRO A 288 19.98 10.79 2.24
N ILE A 289 20.73 9.70 2.31
CA ILE A 289 21.02 8.82 1.17
C ILE A 289 20.68 7.37 1.54
N MET A 290 20.59 6.51 0.52
CA MET A 290 20.33 5.08 0.66
C MET A 290 21.36 4.28 -0.12
N LEU A 291 21.89 3.23 0.50
CA LEU A 291 22.79 2.27 -0.16
C LEU A 291 22.04 1.42 -1.19
N LEU A 292 22.69 1.19 -2.34
CA LEU A 292 22.16 0.35 -3.43
C LEU A 292 22.75 -1.08 -3.42
N ARG A 293 23.76 -1.33 -2.59
CA ARG A 293 24.50 -2.60 -2.54
C ARG A 293 24.88 -2.93 -1.11
N ASN A 294 25.12 -4.21 -0.89
CA ASN A 294 25.74 -4.70 0.33
C ASN A 294 27.24 -4.38 0.28
N ILE A 295 27.73 -3.64 1.26
CA ILE A 295 29.16 -3.31 1.43
C ILE A 295 29.71 -4.09 2.62
N ASP A 296 29.02 -4.00 3.75
CA ASP A 296 29.37 -4.71 4.98
C ASP A 296 28.08 -5.13 5.70
N PRO A 297 27.53 -6.32 5.38
CA PRO A 297 26.30 -6.80 5.99
C PRO A 297 26.39 -6.97 7.51
N ILE A 298 27.57 -7.31 8.02
CA ILE A 298 27.80 -7.54 9.46
C ILE A 298 27.76 -6.21 10.20
N GLY A 299 28.39 -5.17 9.65
CA GLY A 299 28.32 -3.79 10.14
C GLY A 299 27.02 -3.05 9.80
N GLY A 300 26.02 -3.73 9.23
CA GLY A 300 24.71 -3.14 8.91
C GLY A 300 24.67 -2.28 7.64
N LEU A 301 25.70 -2.30 6.79
CA LEU A 301 25.77 -1.62 5.50
C LEU A 301 25.24 -2.51 4.37
N CYS A 302 23.93 -2.74 4.41
CA CYS A 302 23.18 -3.51 3.40
C CYS A 302 22.50 -2.60 2.36
N ASN A 303 22.08 -3.19 1.24
CA ASN A 303 21.18 -2.54 0.30
C ASN A 303 19.89 -2.06 1.00
N GLY A 304 19.50 -0.81 0.78
CA GLY A 304 18.37 -0.17 1.44
C GLY A 304 18.71 0.58 2.73
N THR A 305 19.92 0.40 3.29
CA THR A 305 20.35 1.12 4.49
C THR A 305 20.38 2.61 4.24
N ARG A 306 19.73 3.39 5.11
CA ARG A 306 19.70 4.85 5.03
C ARG A 306 20.82 5.46 5.87
N LEU A 307 21.44 6.49 5.32
CA LEU A 307 22.60 7.18 5.89
C LEU A 307 22.40 8.70 5.77
N LEU A 308 22.94 9.47 6.71
CA LEU A 308 22.95 10.93 6.67
C LEU A 308 24.34 11.44 6.30
N VAL A 309 24.47 12.22 5.24
CA VAL A 309 25.76 12.78 4.82
C VAL A 309 26.23 13.83 5.83
N THR A 310 27.46 13.66 6.33
CA THR A 310 28.08 14.58 7.28
C THR A 310 29.29 15.31 6.71
N GLN A 311 30.03 14.67 5.80
CA GLN A 311 31.14 15.29 5.07
C GLN A 311 31.27 14.69 3.68
N ILE A 312 31.75 15.51 2.74
CA ILE A 312 31.83 15.19 1.32
C ILE A 312 33.29 15.40 0.88
N ALA A 313 33.98 14.32 0.50
CA ALA A 313 35.34 14.37 -0.04
C ALA A 313 35.42 13.77 -1.44
N LYS A 314 36.53 13.98 -2.15
CA LYS A 314 36.67 13.61 -3.58
C LYS A 314 36.41 12.11 -3.85
N HIS A 315 36.83 11.23 -2.94
CA HIS A 315 36.80 9.78 -3.15
C HIS A 315 36.01 8.99 -2.09
N VAL A 316 35.61 9.65 -1.00
CA VAL A 316 34.91 9.05 0.13
C VAL A 316 33.85 10.03 0.63
N ILE A 317 32.71 9.51 1.06
CA ILE A 317 31.66 10.29 1.72
C ILE A 317 31.55 9.80 3.17
N GLN A 318 31.63 10.72 4.13
CA GLN A 318 31.41 10.39 5.54
C GLN A 318 29.92 10.55 5.86
N THR A 319 29.35 9.53 6.49
CA THR A 319 27.93 9.48 6.80
C THR A 319 27.67 8.99 8.22
N ARG A 320 26.42 9.10 8.68
CA ARG A 320 25.92 8.47 9.91
C ARG A 320 24.75 7.54 9.61
N LEU A 321 24.66 6.40 10.28
CA LEU A 321 23.52 5.49 10.14
C LEU A 321 22.20 6.14 10.57
N ILE A 322 21.17 6.02 9.73
CA ILE A 322 19.79 6.45 10.03
C ILE A 322 18.95 5.25 10.49
N THR A 323 19.15 4.08 9.89
CA THR A 323 18.35 2.86 10.11
C THR A 323 19.19 1.74 10.75
N GLY A 324 18.56 0.89 11.56
CA GLY A 324 19.19 -0.26 12.22
C GLY A 324 19.47 -0.04 13.71
N ASN A 325 20.19 -0.96 14.35
CA ASN A 325 20.51 -0.90 15.78
C ASN A 325 21.59 0.14 16.12
N ASN A 326 22.38 0.54 15.12
CA ASN A 326 23.55 1.40 15.28
C ASN A 326 23.30 2.85 14.80
N VAL A 327 22.08 3.38 15.00
CA VAL A 327 21.73 4.74 14.55
C VAL A 327 22.72 5.77 15.11
N GLY A 328 23.26 6.61 14.21
CA GLY A 328 24.22 7.66 14.55
C GLY A 328 25.69 7.26 14.41
N GLU A 329 26.01 5.97 14.26
CA GLU A 329 27.37 5.49 14.04
C GLU A 329 27.93 6.06 12.73
N LYS A 330 29.20 6.48 12.75
CA LYS A 330 29.89 7.07 11.59
C LYS A 330 30.39 5.96 10.66
N VAL A 331 30.10 6.09 9.37
CA VAL A 331 30.54 5.15 8.33
C VAL A 331 30.99 5.88 7.08
N PHE A 332 31.96 5.30 6.37
CA PHE A 332 32.58 5.89 5.18
C PHE A 332 32.18 5.11 3.94
N ILE A 333 31.65 5.80 2.93
CA ILE A 333 31.20 5.19 1.68
C ILE A 333 32.20 5.52 0.57
N PRO A 334 32.93 4.53 0.01
CA PRO A 334 33.84 4.74 -1.10
C PRO A 334 33.12 4.63 -2.46
N ARG A 335 33.77 5.11 -3.52
CA ARG A 335 33.38 4.78 -4.90
C ARG A 335 33.73 3.33 -5.22
N MET A 336 32.86 2.63 -5.93
CA MET A 336 33.09 1.26 -6.38
C MET A 336 32.55 1.03 -7.78
N PHE A 337 32.96 -0.08 -8.42
CA PHE A 337 32.36 -0.53 -9.66
C PHE A 337 31.05 -1.27 -9.37
N VAL A 338 29.98 -0.90 -10.07
CA VAL A 338 28.66 -1.53 -9.97
C VAL A 338 28.19 -1.91 -11.36
N SER A 339 27.76 -3.16 -11.53
CA SER A 339 27.16 -3.66 -12.77
C SER A 339 25.64 -3.75 -12.62
N PRO A 340 24.85 -3.59 -13.69
CA PRO A 340 23.40 -3.83 -13.65
C PRO A 340 23.07 -5.26 -13.17
N PRO A 341 22.03 -5.47 -12.34
CA PRO A 341 21.65 -6.81 -11.87
C PRO A 341 21.19 -7.75 -13.02
N GLU A 342 20.51 -7.19 -14.03
CA GLU A 342 19.99 -7.93 -15.19
C GLU A 342 20.96 -7.82 -16.38
N ALA A 343 22.18 -8.30 -16.20
CA ALA A 343 23.28 -8.20 -17.17
C ALA A 343 23.08 -9.04 -18.47
N ARG A 344 21.87 -9.52 -18.77
CA ARG A 344 21.61 -10.35 -19.97
C ARG A 344 21.72 -9.54 -21.27
N PHE A 345 21.40 -8.25 -21.26
CA PHE A 345 21.36 -7.42 -22.47
C PHE A 345 22.29 -6.20 -22.45
N LEU A 346 22.89 -5.86 -21.29
CA LEU A 346 23.76 -4.71 -21.15
C LEU A 346 24.98 -5.06 -20.30
N ARG A 347 26.13 -5.25 -20.96
CA ARG A 347 27.41 -5.60 -20.33
C ARG A 347 28.22 -4.34 -20.04
N MET A 348 27.78 -3.57 -19.05
CA MET A 348 28.50 -2.37 -18.57
C MET A 348 28.86 -2.45 -17.09
N ARG A 349 29.89 -1.71 -16.69
CA ARG A 349 30.26 -1.43 -15.31
C ARG A 349 30.32 0.08 -15.10
N ARG A 350 29.74 0.57 -14.01
CA ARG A 350 29.75 1.98 -13.63
C ARG A 350 30.55 2.18 -12.36
N ARG A 351 31.58 3.02 -12.39
CA ARG A 351 32.30 3.46 -11.19
C ARG A 351 31.63 4.70 -10.60
N GLN A 352 30.98 4.54 -9.46
CA GLN A 352 30.30 5.62 -8.73
C GLN A 352 30.15 5.24 -7.25
N PHE A 353 29.77 6.18 -6.38
CA PHE A 353 29.28 5.82 -5.06
C PHE A 353 27.99 4.98 -5.17
N PRO A 354 27.86 3.86 -4.44
CA PRO A 354 26.73 2.95 -4.55
C PRO A 354 25.50 3.47 -3.77
N ILE A 355 25.11 4.73 -4.00
CA ILE A 355 24.10 5.45 -3.22
C ILE A 355 23.13 6.23 -4.11
N VAL A 356 21.97 6.55 -3.55
CA VAL A 356 20.99 7.51 -4.10
C VAL A 356 20.47 8.42 -2.99
N VAL A 357 19.99 9.62 -3.34
CA VAL A 357 19.29 10.50 -2.41
C VAL A 357 17.99 9.83 -1.93
N ALA A 358 17.64 10.02 -0.65
CA ALA A 358 16.61 9.24 0.03
C ALA A 358 15.71 10.08 0.97
N PHE A 359 15.33 11.29 0.55
CA PHE A 359 14.20 12.00 1.15
C PHE A 359 12.87 11.39 0.71
N ALA A 360 12.78 11.05 -0.58
CA ALA A 360 11.74 10.24 -1.15
C ALA A 360 12.29 8.88 -1.59
N MET A 361 11.44 7.86 -1.59
CA MET A 361 11.76 6.54 -2.12
C MET A 361 10.52 5.91 -2.76
N THR A 362 10.73 4.83 -3.52
CA THR A 362 9.58 4.09 -4.04
C THR A 362 8.91 3.27 -2.95
N ILE A 363 7.60 3.06 -3.09
CA ILE A 363 6.83 2.22 -2.17
C ILE A 363 7.45 0.82 -2.05
N ASN A 364 7.91 0.25 -3.17
CA ASN A 364 8.59 -1.05 -3.17
C ASN A 364 9.87 -1.05 -2.31
N LYS A 365 10.64 0.05 -2.29
CA LYS A 365 11.85 0.19 -1.45
C LYS A 365 11.55 0.44 0.02
N SER A 366 10.35 0.90 0.34
CA SER A 366 9.90 1.09 1.73
C SER A 366 9.47 -0.22 2.42
N GLN A 367 9.24 -1.28 1.64
CA GLN A 367 8.78 -2.56 2.17
C GLN A 367 9.78 -3.13 3.19
N GLY A 368 9.31 -3.43 4.40
CA GLY A 368 10.14 -3.94 5.50
C GLY A 368 10.79 -2.86 6.38
N GLN A 369 10.62 -1.58 6.06
CA GLN A 369 11.01 -0.48 6.96
C GLN A 369 9.87 -0.11 7.91
N THR A 370 10.21 0.44 9.08
CA THR A 370 9.26 1.02 10.05
C THR A 370 9.37 2.53 9.97
N LEU A 371 8.27 3.21 9.64
CA LEU A 371 8.22 4.66 9.48
C LEU A 371 7.13 5.23 10.40
N GLN A 372 7.36 6.41 10.97
CA GLN A 372 6.42 7.06 11.89
C GLN A 372 5.58 8.12 11.18
N ARG A 373 6.19 8.87 10.25
CA ARG A 373 5.51 9.91 9.46
C ARG A 373 5.82 9.70 7.98
N VAL A 374 4.79 9.37 7.21
CA VAL A 374 4.92 9.00 5.80
C VAL A 374 4.02 9.90 4.97
N GLY A 375 4.59 10.54 3.96
CA GLY A 375 3.80 11.24 2.94
C GLY A 375 3.66 10.35 1.72
N LEU A 376 2.44 10.15 1.24
CA LEU A 376 2.17 9.44 0.00
C LEU A 376 1.91 10.44 -1.13
N PHE A 377 2.82 10.55 -2.10
CA PHE A 377 2.69 11.50 -3.21
C PHE A 377 2.30 10.80 -4.52
N LEU A 378 1.04 10.96 -4.93
CA LEU A 378 0.43 10.28 -6.07
C LEU A 378 -0.08 11.26 -7.14
N PRO A 379 0.79 11.92 -7.92
CA PRO A 379 0.34 12.75 -9.05
C PRO A 379 -0.24 11.91 -10.19
N LYS A 380 0.02 10.59 -10.17
CA LYS A 380 -0.57 9.58 -11.04
C LYS A 380 -1.01 8.40 -10.16
N PRO A 381 -2.06 7.66 -10.55
CA PRO A 381 -2.49 6.48 -9.81
C PRO A 381 -1.36 5.48 -9.59
N VAL A 382 -1.40 4.76 -8.47
CA VAL A 382 -0.52 3.61 -8.22
C VAL A 382 -0.72 2.57 -9.33
N PHE A 383 0.38 1.99 -9.83
CA PHE A 383 0.31 1.02 -10.93
C PHE A 383 0.25 -0.43 -10.43
N SER A 384 0.39 -0.63 -9.12
CA SER A 384 0.29 -1.95 -8.48
C SER A 384 -0.53 -1.83 -7.20
N HIS A 385 -1.53 -2.71 -7.06
CA HIS A 385 -2.56 -2.63 -6.02
C HIS A 385 -1.99 -2.79 -4.58
N GLY A 386 -0.86 -3.49 -4.41
CA GLY A 386 -0.19 -3.62 -3.11
C GLY A 386 0.50 -2.35 -2.62
N GLN A 387 0.67 -1.32 -3.46
CA GLN A 387 1.44 -0.13 -3.11
C GLN A 387 0.73 0.74 -2.07
N LEU A 388 -0.60 0.89 -2.17
CA LEU A 388 -1.36 1.68 -1.20
C LEU A 388 -1.39 0.96 0.16
N TYR A 389 -1.63 -0.34 0.16
CA TYR A 389 -1.56 -1.18 1.37
C TYR A 389 -0.17 -1.16 2.01
N VAL A 390 0.90 -1.31 1.22
CA VAL A 390 2.27 -1.18 1.73
C VAL A 390 2.46 0.20 2.33
N THR A 391 1.89 1.27 1.79
CA THR A 391 2.06 2.60 2.40
C THR A 391 1.31 2.74 3.72
N VAL A 392 0.03 2.36 3.76
CA VAL A 392 -0.84 2.47 4.95
C VAL A 392 -0.38 1.53 6.08
N SER A 393 0.14 0.34 5.74
CA SER A 393 0.69 -0.61 6.74
C SER A 393 2.02 -0.17 7.36
N ARG A 394 2.64 0.93 6.89
CA ARG A 394 3.95 1.41 7.38
C ARG A 394 3.82 2.55 8.36
N THR A 395 2.67 3.19 8.45
CA THR A 395 2.39 4.22 9.45
C THR A 395 1.98 3.53 10.75
N VAL A 396 2.73 3.76 11.82
CA VAL A 396 2.24 3.47 13.17
C VAL A 396 1.02 4.36 13.40
N PRO A 397 -0.14 3.83 13.84
CA PRO A 397 -1.30 4.68 14.08
C PRO A 397 -0.91 5.82 15.03
N PRO A 398 -1.35 7.07 14.77
CA PRO A 398 -1.23 8.12 15.77
C PRO A 398 -1.94 7.62 17.04
N LEU A 399 -1.21 7.67 18.16
CA LEU A 399 -1.74 7.35 19.49
C LEU A 399 -2.86 8.33 19.87
#